data_AF-A0A7S3I363-F1
#
_entry.id   AF-A0A7S3I363-F1
#
_cell.length_a   1.000
_cell.length_b   1.000
_cell.length_c   1.000
_cell.angle_alpha   90.00
_cell.angle_beta   90.00
_cell.angle_gamma   90.00
#
_symmetry.space_group_name_H-M   'P 1'
#
loop_
_entity.id
_entity.type
_entity.pdbx_description
1 polymer ?
#
loop_
_entity_poly.entity_id
_entity_poly.type
_entity_poly.pdbx_seq_one_letter_code
_entity_poly.pdbx_strand_id
1 'polypeptide(L)'
;LKIADFGFACYKNIDALTSYRGTMTYMAPEIKEGKTYKGTQVDLFSLGVILFIIVQGIFPFKEARKEEYFYSLLLNNRIDTYFTKVNGHGLSEAFKDLILKLFSYDGNLRPTVEEFRAHPWLNAPGYDPEHARSQLLQEYARKTISSPKRPVASPAKAPDQ
;
A
#
# COMPACT_ATOMS: atom_id res chain seq x y z
N LEU A 1 4.65 4.11 12.89
CA LEU A 1 3.40 4.00 12.11
C LEU A 1 2.30 3.52 13.04
N LYS A 2 1.11 4.14 12.99
CA LYS A 2 -0.10 3.68 13.68
C LYS A 2 -1.24 3.71 12.67
N ILE A 3 -2.11 2.70 12.70
CA ILE A 3 -3.30 2.64 11.86
C ILE A 3 -4.46 3.30 12.62
N ALA A 4 -5.28 4.07 11.92
CA ALA A 4 -6.46 4.75 12.45
C ALA A 4 -7.63 4.61 11.46
N ASP A 5 -8.81 5.07 11.87
CA ASP A 5 -10.07 5.01 11.12
C ASP A 5 -10.55 3.58 10.80
N PHE A 6 -11.16 2.95 11.80
CA PHE A 6 -11.77 1.62 11.70
C PHE A 6 -13.25 1.68 11.30
N GLY A 7 -13.73 2.78 10.70
CA GLY A 7 -15.15 2.99 10.36
C GLY A 7 -15.73 1.94 9.40
N PHE A 8 -14.86 1.24 8.66
CA PHE A 8 -15.23 0.13 7.77
C PHE A 8 -14.70 -1.24 8.21
N ALA A 9 -14.03 -1.33 9.37
CA ALA A 9 -13.51 -2.59 9.85
C ALA A 9 -14.65 -3.56 10.26
N CYS A 10 -14.42 -4.85 10.06
CA CYS A 10 -15.33 -5.91 10.49
C CYS A 10 -14.56 -7.00 11.23
N TYR A 11 -15.14 -7.53 12.29
CA TYR A 11 -14.59 -8.66 13.06
C TYR A 11 -15.46 -9.92 12.99
N LYS A 12 -16.65 -9.84 12.37
CA LYS A 12 -17.59 -10.95 12.19
C LYS A 12 -17.60 -11.40 10.74
N ASN A 13 -17.65 -12.72 10.51
CA ASN A 13 -17.76 -13.30 9.17
C ASN A 13 -16.68 -12.77 8.21
N ILE A 14 -15.47 -12.55 8.70
CA ILE A 14 -14.38 -11.95 7.92
C ILE A 14 -14.01 -12.76 6.68
N ASP A 15 -14.35 -14.06 6.66
CA ASP A 15 -14.11 -14.94 5.52
C ASP A 15 -15.20 -14.87 4.43
N ALA A 16 -16.31 -14.17 4.68
CA ALA A 16 -17.46 -14.10 3.78
C ALA A 16 -18.19 -12.75 3.88
N LEU A 17 -17.53 -11.69 3.44
CA LEU A 17 -18.06 -10.33 3.38
C LEU A 17 -18.63 -10.01 2.00
N THR A 18 -19.65 -9.16 1.94
CA THR A 18 -20.32 -8.74 0.69
C THR A 18 -20.48 -7.22 0.56
N SER A 19 -19.99 -6.46 1.54
CA SER A 19 -20.15 -5.00 1.55
C SER A 19 -19.33 -4.32 0.46
N TYR A 20 -19.94 -3.39 -0.26
CA TYR A 20 -19.24 -2.49 -1.18
C TYR A 20 -18.78 -1.23 -0.44
N ARG A 21 -17.57 -1.24 0.12
CA ARG A 21 -17.00 -0.14 0.91
C ARG A 21 -15.50 -0.02 0.69
N GLY A 22 -14.96 1.19 0.88
CA GLY A 22 -13.54 1.50 0.73
C GLY A 22 -13.27 2.56 -0.33
N THR A 23 -12.01 2.95 -0.46
CA THR A 23 -11.57 3.98 -1.41
C THR A 23 -11.19 3.34 -2.76
N MET A 24 -11.74 3.87 -3.85
CA MET A 24 -11.73 3.24 -5.18
C MET A 24 -10.34 2.85 -5.72
N THR A 25 -9.30 3.59 -5.37
CA THR A 25 -7.92 3.37 -5.83
C THR A 25 -7.19 2.24 -5.09
N TYR A 26 -7.66 1.86 -3.90
CA TYR A 26 -7.06 0.78 -3.08
C TYR A 26 -7.93 -0.49 -3.10
N MET A 27 -9.19 -0.35 -3.50
CA MET A 27 -10.18 -1.40 -3.47
C MET A 27 -9.85 -2.55 -4.43
N ALA A 28 -9.86 -3.77 -3.88
CA ALA A 28 -9.66 -5.03 -4.60
C ALA A 28 -10.75 -5.29 -5.66
N PRO A 29 -10.45 -6.05 -6.74
CA PRO A 29 -11.38 -6.28 -7.84
C PRO A 29 -12.67 -7.00 -7.40
N GLU A 30 -12.60 -7.94 -6.46
CA GLU A 30 -13.76 -8.72 -6.02
C GLU A 30 -14.80 -7.87 -5.26
N ILE A 31 -14.38 -6.80 -4.58
CA ILE A 31 -15.29 -5.81 -3.99
C ILE A 31 -16.00 -5.04 -5.11
N LYS A 32 -15.24 -4.59 -6.12
CA LYS A 32 -15.78 -3.84 -7.27
C LYS A 32 -16.79 -4.65 -8.07
N GLU A 33 -16.63 -5.97 -8.09
CA GLU A 33 -17.52 -6.92 -8.77
C GLU A 33 -18.69 -7.37 -7.90
N GLY A 34 -18.81 -6.90 -6.67
CA GLY A 34 -19.89 -7.27 -5.75
C GLY A 34 -19.87 -8.75 -5.33
N LYS A 35 -18.70 -9.39 -5.41
CA LYS A 35 -18.53 -10.80 -5.02
C LYS A 35 -18.43 -10.93 -3.50
N THR A 36 -18.65 -12.14 -3.00
CA THR A 36 -18.27 -12.47 -1.62
C THR A 36 -16.74 -12.56 -1.53
N TYR A 37 -16.16 -11.99 -0.48
CA TYR A 37 -14.71 -11.91 -0.31
C TYR A 37 -14.26 -12.14 1.14
N LYS A 38 -12.97 -12.47 1.29
CA LYS A 38 -12.28 -12.55 2.58
C LYS A 38 -11.68 -11.18 2.90
N GLY A 39 -11.99 -10.61 4.06
CA GLY A 39 -11.49 -9.31 4.53
C GLY A 39 -9.96 -9.22 4.50
N THR A 40 -9.29 -10.27 4.97
CA THR A 40 -7.82 -10.34 4.97
C THR A 40 -7.22 -10.26 3.57
N GLN A 41 -7.88 -10.80 2.55
CA GLN A 41 -7.37 -10.81 1.19
C GLN A 41 -7.53 -9.47 0.49
N VAL A 42 -8.62 -8.74 0.76
CA VAL A 42 -8.80 -7.38 0.24
C VAL A 42 -7.88 -6.38 0.93
N ASP A 43 -7.55 -6.62 2.21
CA ASP A 43 -6.54 -5.84 2.94
C ASP A 43 -5.15 -6.05 2.35
N LEU A 44 -4.77 -7.28 1.99
CA LEU A 44 -3.48 -7.57 1.34
C LEU A 44 -3.36 -6.95 -0.06
N PHE A 45 -4.45 -6.89 -0.82
CA PHE A 45 -4.46 -6.15 -2.08
C PHE A 45 -4.21 -4.65 -1.85
N SER A 46 -4.93 -4.07 -0.90
CA SER A 46 -4.80 -2.65 -0.53
C SER A 46 -3.38 -2.34 -0.02
N LEU A 47 -2.79 -3.27 0.74
CA LEU A 47 -1.39 -3.20 1.18
C LEU A 47 -0.42 -3.19 0.00
N GLY A 48 -0.66 -4.02 -1.03
CA GLY A 48 0.12 -4.01 -2.27
C GLY A 48 0.09 -2.65 -2.97
N VAL A 49 -1.07 -1.99 -3.01
CA VAL A 49 -1.22 -0.65 -3.59
C VAL A 49 -0.40 0.37 -2.81
N ILE A 50 -0.52 0.38 -1.48
CA ILE A 50 0.24 1.28 -0.60
C ILE A 50 1.74 1.04 -0.72
N LEU A 51 2.17 -0.24 -0.72
CA LEU A 51 3.56 -0.62 -0.82
C LEU A 51 4.18 -0.14 -2.15
N PHE A 52 3.44 -0.31 -3.26
CA PHE A 52 3.86 0.19 -4.56
C PHE A 52 4.03 1.71 -4.55
N ILE A 53 3.09 2.45 -3.96
CA ILE A 53 3.18 3.91 -3.83
C ILE A 53 4.40 4.32 -3.00
N ILE A 54 4.71 3.63 -1.91
CA ILE A 54 5.88 3.94 -1.08
C ILE A 54 7.18 3.78 -1.87
N VAL A 55 7.30 2.75 -2.70
CA VAL A 55 8.54 2.43 -3.43
C VAL A 55 8.68 3.23 -4.72
N GLN A 56 7.60 3.41 -5.48
CA GLN A 56 7.61 4.06 -6.80
C GLN A 56 7.12 5.51 -6.80
N GLY A 57 6.44 5.95 -5.73
CA GLY A 57 5.88 7.31 -5.64
C GLY A 57 4.64 7.55 -6.53
N ILE A 58 4.12 6.52 -7.19
CA ILE A 58 2.95 6.58 -8.07
C ILE A 58 1.97 5.45 -7.76
N PHE A 59 0.71 5.59 -8.19
CA PHE A 59 -0.26 4.50 -8.11
C PHE A 59 0.08 3.39 -9.13
N PRO A 60 -0.15 2.11 -8.79
CA PRO A 60 0.11 0.99 -9.70
C PRO A 60 -0.88 0.93 -10.88
N PHE A 61 -2.08 1.44 -10.69
CA PHE A 61 -3.21 1.54 -11.64
C PHE A 61 -4.23 2.52 -11.06
N LYS A 62 -5.16 3.03 -11.89
CA LYS A 62 -6.22 3.92 -11.40
C LYS A 62 -7.28 3.16 -10.58
N GLU A 63 -7.67 1.99 -11.08
CA GLU A 63 -8.63 1.10 -10.45
C GLU A 63 -8.33 -0.36 -10.82
N ALA A 64 -8.54 -1.29 -9.89
CA ALA A 64 -8.43 -2.72 -10.14
C ALA A 64 -9.63 -3.26 -10.94
N ARG A 65 -9.73 -2.87 -12.23
CA ARG A 65 -10.77 -3.32 -13.17
C ARG A 65 -10.11 -3.90 -14.42
N LYS A 66 -10.78 -4.88 -15.06
CA LYS A 66 -10.24 -5.57 -16.22
C LYS A 66 -9.99 -4.64 -17.40
N GLU A 67 -10.79 -3.59 -17.51
CA GLU A 67 -10.74 -2.58 -18.58
C GLU A 67 -9.72 -1.48 -18.28
N GLU A 68 -9.19 -1.40 -17.06
CA GLU A 68 -8.18 -0.41 -16.70
C GLU A 68 -6.83 -0.82 -17.30
N TYR A 69 -6.19 0.11 -18.00
CA TYR A 69 -5.04 -0.18 -18.85
C TYR A 69 -3.91 -0.90 -18.10
N PHE A 70 -3.46 -0.37 -16.95
CA PHE A 70 -2.33 -0.93 -16.20
C PHE A 70 -2.68 -2.28 -15.57
N TYR A 71 -3.86 -2.40 -14.97
CA TYR A 71 -4.31 -3.64 -14.37
C TYR A 71 -4.51 -4.72 -15.44
N SER A 72 -5.05 -4.36 -16.61
CA SER A 72 -5.20 -5.27 -17.74
C SER A 72 -3.86 -5.85 -18.24
N LEU A 73 -2.77 -5.08 -18.15
CA LEU A 73 -1.44 -5.62 -18.48
C LEU A 73 -1.04 -6.73 -17.52
N LEU A 74 -1.32 -6.59 -16.22
CA LEU A 74 -1.07 -7.62 -15.22
C LEU A 74 -1.90 -8.88 -15.51
N LEU A 75 -3.22 -8.71 -15.76
CA LEU A 75 -4.13 -9.83 -16.00
C LEU A 75 -3.81 -10.61 -17.28
N ASN A 76 -3.30 -9.93 -18.31
CA ASN A 76 -2.92 -10.54 -19.58
C ASN A 76 -1.45 -11.01 -19.60
N ASN A 77 -0.81 -11.12 -18.43
CA ASN A 77 0.59 -11.55 -18.27
C ASN A 77 1.59 -10.70 -19.09
N ARG A 78 1.31 -9.41 -19.29
CA ARG A 78 2.17 -8.43 -19.97
C ARG A 78 3.08 -7.72 -18.97
N ILE A 79 3.76 -8.52 -18.14
CA ILE A 79 4.49 -8.06 -16.96
C ILE A 79 5.63 -7.10 -17.31
N ASP A 80 6.43 -7.42 -18.32
CA ASP A 80 7.53 -6.55 -18.76
C ASP A 80 7.01 -5.20 -19.29
N THR A 81 5.87 -5.22 -19.99
CA THR A 81 5.22 -4.01 -20.49
C THR A 81 4.73 -3.15 -19.32
N TYR A 82 4.11 -3.77 -18.32
CA TYR A 82 3.68 -3.08 -17.10
C TYR A 82 4.87 -2.41 -16.40
N PHE A 83 5.91 -3.17 -16.06
CA PHE A 83 7.07 -2.62 -15.33
C PHE A 83 7.84 -1.58 -16.14
N THR A 84 7.90 -1.71 -17.46
CA THR A 84 8.47 -0.66 -18.32
C THR A 84 7.65 0.63 -18.22
N LYS A 85 6.32 0.55 -18.28
CA LYS A 85 5.43 1.73 -18.27
C LYS A 85 5.41 2.46 -16.94
N VAL A 86 5.56 1.75 -15.83
CA VAL A 86 5.65 2.33 -14.48
C VAL A 86 7.09 2.70 -14.09
N ASN A 87 8.03 2.67 -15.03
CA ASN A 87 9.45 2.97 -14.80
C ASN A 87 10.14 2.05 -13.76
N GLY A 88 9.67 0.81 -13.63
CA GLY A 88 10.11 -0.18 -12.64
C GLY A 88 11.40 -0.92 -12.97
N HIS A 89 12.27 -0.38 -13.82
CA HIS A 89 13.53 -1.05 -14.23
C HIS A 89 14.54 -1.18 -13.08
N GLY A 90 14.52 -0.26 -12.10
CA GLY A 90 15.37 -0.31 -10.91
C GLY A 90 14.81 -1.14 -9.75
N LEU A 91 13.63 -1.75 -9.92
CA LEU A 91 13.01 -2.57 -8.88
C LEU A 91 13.68 -3.94 -8.81
N SER A 92 13.89 -4.45 -7.59
CA SER A 92 14.38 -5.81 -7.40
C SER A 92 13.35 -6.84 -7.85
N GLU A 93 13.81 -7.98 -8.36
CA GLU A 93 12.92 -9.06 -8.79
C GLU A 93 12.05 -9.59 -7.65
N ALA A 94 12.59 -9.66 -6.42
CA ALA A 94 11.83 -10.02 -5.24
C ALA A 94 10.68 -9.04 -4.94
N PHE A 95 10.86 -7.74 -5.22
CA PHE A 95 9.78 -6.75 -5.07
C PHE A 95 8.69 -6.96 -6.13
N LYS A 96 9.10 -7.11 -7.39
CA LYS A 96 8.17 -7.33 -8.51
C LYS A 96 7.32 -8.58 -8.24
N ASP A 97 7.96 -9.68 -7.86
CA ASP A 97 7.30 -10.94 -7.50
C ASP A 97 6.28 -10.77 -6.35
N LEU A 98 6.66 -10.07 -5.27
CA LEU A 98 5.74 -9.77 -4.16
C LEU A 98 4.51 -8.98 -4.65
N ILE A 99 4.74 -7.91 -5.40
CA ILE A 99 3.68 -7.01 -5.87
C ILE A 99 2.73 -7.75 -6.81
N LEU A 100 3.24 -8.58 -7.73
CA LEU A 100 2.41 -9.38 -8.63
C LEU A 100 1.51 -10.34 -7.87
N LYS A 101 2.02 -10.99 -6.81
CA LYS A 101 1.22 -11.87 -5.93
C LYS A 101 0.11 -11.10 -5.21
N LEU A 102 0.41 -9.91 -4.68
CA LEU A 102 -0.58 -9.08 -3.99
C LEU A 102 -1.65 -8.52 -4.94
N PHE A 103 -1.30 -8.28 -6.21
CA PHE A 103 -2.22 -7.83 -7.26
C PHE A 103 -2.94 -8.97 -7.99
N SER A 104 -2.91 -10.20 -7.47
CA SER A 104 -3.71 -11.28 -8.04
C SER A 104 -5.20 -10.93 -8.02
N TYR A 105 -5.84 -11.17 -9.16
CA TYR A 105 -7.26 -10.90 -9.36
C TYR A 105 -8.15 -11.80 -8.51
N ASP A 106 -7.80 -13.09 -8.41
CA ASP A 106 -8.45 -13.99 -7.46
C ASP A 106 -7.78 -13.82 -6.08
N GLY A 107 -8.57 -13.33 -5.12
CA GLY A 107 -8.12 -13.16 -3.74
C GLY A 107 -7.66 -14.46 -3.06
N ASN A 108 -8.03 -15.65 -3.55
CA ASN A 108 -7.53 -16.91 -3.01
C ASN A 108 -6.13 -17.28 -3.53
N LEU A 109 -5.67 -16.65 -4.60
CA LEU A 109 -4.32 -16.83 -5.14
C LEU A 109 -3.33 -15.81 -4.57
N ARG A 110 -3.81 -14.84 -3.80
CA ARG A 110 -2.97 -13.95 -3.02
C ARG A 110 -2.38 -14.72 -1.82
N PRO A 111 -1.19 -14.34 -1.35
CA PRO A 111 -0.57 -14.99 -0.20
C PRO A 111 -1.43 -14.81 1.06
N THR A 112 -1.28 -15.72 2.01
CA THR A 112 -1.71 -15.50 3.40
C THR A 112 -0.85 -14.43 4.06
N VAL A 113 -1.26 -13.95 5.24
CA VAL A 113 -0.47 -12.96 6.00
C VAL A 113 0.87 -13.56 6.42
N GLU A 114 0.89 -14.85 6.75
CA GLU A 114 2.07 -15.60 7.12
C GLU A 114 3.05 -15.73 5.94
N GLU A 115 2.55 -16.10 4.76
CA GLU A 115 3.35 -16.18 3.53
C GLU A 115 3.86 -14.80 3.09
N PHE A 116 3.04 -13.76 3.21
CA PHE A 116 3.45 -12.38 2.97
C PHE A 116 4.62 -12.01 3.88
N ARG A 117 4.51 -12.28 5.20
CA ARG A 117 5.59 -11.99 6.17
C ARG A 117 6.85 -12.78 5.89
N ALA A 118 6.74 -14.00 5.38
CA ALA A 118 7.86 -14.85 5.02
C ALA A 118 8.47 -14.52 3.64
N HIS A 119 7.89 -13.57 2.89
CA HIS A 119 8.35 -13.29 1.53
C HIS A 119 9.83 -12.84 1.49
N PRO A 120 10.64 -13.31 0.52
CA PRO A 120 12.06 -12.95 0.44
C PRO A 120 12.34 -11.45 0.41
N TRP A 121 11.43 -10.65 -0.17
CA TRP A 121 11.57 -9.20 -0.20
C TRP A 121 11.52 -8.56 1.20
N LEU A 122 10.70 -9.08 2.12
CA LEU A 122 10.63 -8.58 3.50
C LEU A 122 11.79 -9.08 4.36
N ASN A 123 12.37 -10.21 3.98
CA ASN A 123 13.44 -10.89 4.73
C ASN A 123 14.77 -10.85 3.99
N ALA A 124 15.01 -9.78 3.22
CA ALA A 124 16.24 -9.63 2.46
C ALA A 124 17.46 -9.67 3.41
N PRO A 125 18.51 -10.45 3.08
CA PRO A 125 19.69 -10.56 3.95
C PRO A 125 20.35 -9.20 4.13
N GLY A 126 20.69 -8.86 5.38
CA GLY A 126 21.32 -7.59 5.74
C GLY A 126 20.34 -6.46 6.09
N TYR A 127 19.03 -6.69 6.00
CA TYR A 127 18.04 -5.78 6.56
C TYR A 127 17.82 -6.06 8.05
N ASP A 128 18.21 -5.12 8.90
CA ASP A 128 17.86 -5.09 10.31
C ASP A 128 16.81 -3.97 10.54
N PRO A 129 15.54 -4.32 10.85
CA PRO A 129 14.50 -3.33 11.08
C PRO A 129 14.81 -2.35 12.22
N GLU A 130 15.45 -2.82 13.29
CA GLU A 130 15.77 -1.98 14.45
C GLU A 130 16.92 -1.03 14.14
N HIS A 131 17.91 -1.50 13.39
CA HIS A 131 18.96 -0.64 12.88
C HIS A 131 18.43 0.44 11.95
N ALA A 132 17.61 0.06 10.95
CA ALA A 132 17.00 0.99 10.02
C ALA A 132 16.12 2.03 10.74
N ARG A 133 15.31 1.58 11.71
CA ARG A 133 14.49 2.46 12.55
C ARG A 133 15.36 3.45 13.33
N SER A 134 16.45 2.99 13.92
CA SER A 134 17.36 3.83 14.70
C SER A 134 18.00 4.91 13.83
N GLN A 135 18.45 4.57 12.62
CA GLN A 135 18.98 5.53 11.65
C GLN A 135 17.94 6.58 11.25
N LEU A 136 16.71 6.16 10.93
CA LEU A 136 15.62 7.08 10.57
C LEU A 136 15.28 8.06 11.70
N LEU A 137 15.25 7.59 12.95
CA LEU A 137 15.00 8.43 14.11
C LEU A 137 16.14 9.44 14.35
N GLN A 138 17.39 9.02 14.18
CA GLN A 138 18.54 9.92 14.27
C GLN A 138 18.52 10.99 13.18
N GLU A 139 18.21 10.62 11.94
CA GLU A 139 18.11 11.56 10.83
C GLU A 139 16.96 12.56 11.04
N TYR A 140 15.81 12.07 11.52
CA TYR A 140 14.68 12.91 11.88
C TYR A 140 15.03 13.92 12.99
N ALA A 141 15.71 13.47 14.04
CA ALA A 141 16.18 14.34 15.12
C ALA A 141 17.14 15.41 14.59
N ARG A 142 18.11 15.04 13.74
CA ARG A 142 19.05 15.97 13.11
C ARG A 142 18.33 17.04 12.29
N LYS A 143 17.35 16.65 11.46
CA LYS A 143 16.55 17.58 10.64
C LYS A 143 15.69 18.50 11.50
N THR A 144 15.15 18.00 12.60
CA THR A 144 14.29 18.80 13.49
C THR A 144 15.11 19.81 14.32
N ILE A 145 16.34 19.46 14.69
CA ILE A 145 17.28 20.36 15.37
C ILE A 145 17.83 21.43 14.42
N SER A 146 18.08 21.10 13.13
CA SER A 146 18.58 22.07 12.14
C SER A 146 17.51 22.95 11.51
N SER A 147 16.22 22.71 11.80
CA SER A 147 15.11 23.52 11.30
C SER A 147 14.89 24.71 12.24
N PRO A 148 14.99 25.98 11.79
CA PRO A 148 14.64 27.11 12.65
C PRO A 148 13.16 27.01 13.04
N LYS A 149 12.87 27.10 14.35
CA LYS A 149 11.48 27.19 14.83
C LYS A 149 10.83 28.39 14.14
N ARG A 150 9.78 28.15 13.34
CA ARG A 150 8.92 29.23 12.87
C ARG A 150 8.39 29.98 14.11
N PRO A 151 8.53 31.31 14.19
CA PRO A 151 7.98 32.05 15.32
C PRO A 151 6.47 31.80 15.35
N VAL A 152 5.97 31.49 16.54
CA VAL A 152 4.53 31.36 16.79
C VAL A 152 3.93 32.73 16.52
N ALA A 153 3.09 32.84 15.49
CA ALA A 153 2.34 34.06 15.27
C ALA A 153 1.40 34.27 16.47
N SER A 154 1.60 35.36 17.21
CA SER A 154 0.67 35.77 18.26
C SER A 154 -0.73 35.93 17.66
N PRO A 155 -1.79 35.49 18.34
CA PRO A 155 -3.14 35.70 17.86
C PRO A 155 -3.38 37.20 17.71
N ALA A 156 -3.80 37.62 16.51
CA ALA A 156 -4.24 38.98 16.27
C ALA A 156 -5.39 39.29 17.25
N LYS A 157 -5.22 40.34 18.06
CA LYS A 157 -6.33 40.89 18.85
C LYS A 157 -7.45 41.25 17.87
N ALA A 158 -8.64 40.69 18.10
CA ALA A 158 -9.85 41.15 17.45
C ALA A 158 -10.02 42.67 17.74
N PRO A 159 -10.46 43.48 16.77
CA PRO A 159 -10.79 44.86 17.05
C PRO A 159 -12.01 44.90 17.98
N ASP A 160 -11.85 45.64 19.09
CA ASP A 160 -12.97 46.04 19.95
C ASP A 160 -13.85 47.03 19.18
N GLN A 161 -15.15 46.72 19.16
CA GLN A 161 -16.31 47.55 18.77
C GLN A 161 -16.53 47.89 17.29
#